data_AF-A0A842Y983-F1
#
_entry.id   AF-A0A842Y983-F1
#
_cell.length_a   1.000
_cell.length_b   1.000
_cell.length_c   1.000
_cell.angle_alpha   90.00
_cell.angle_beta   90.00
_cell.angle_gamma   90.00
#
_symmetry.space_group_name_H-M   'P 1'
#
loop_
_entity.id
_entity.type
_entity.pdbx_description
1 polymer ?
#
loop_
_entity_poly.entity_id
_entity_poly.type
_entity_poly.pdbx_seq_one_letter_code
_entity_poly.pdbx_strand_id
1 'polypeptide(L)'
;MDHEGSIETIAEHLKTHIEQVGATHIAFSPILGVRNTLKNKLKLEELTGTTVFELLGFPPSIPGLRLQKSLETIFVKSGGKVLQGHEAIS
;
A
#
# COMPACT_ATOMS: atom_id res chain seq x y z
N MET A 1 0.54 -6.14 4.88
CA MET A 1 1.99 -6.41 4.96
C MET A 1 2.73 -5.39 5.85
N ASP A 2 2.10 -4.85 6.90
CA ASP A 2 2.81 -3.92 7.81
C ASP A 2 3.62 -4.66 8.90
N HIS A 3 3.57 -5.99 8.93
CA HIS A 3 4.36 -6.84 9.83
C HIS A 3 5.77 -7.08 9.27
N GLU A 4 6.75 -7.13 10.16
CA GLU A 4 8.14 -7.44 9.83
C GLU A 4 8.27 -8.86 9.22
N GLY A 5 9.17 -9.03 8.24
CA GLY A 5 9.40 -10.30 7.54
C GLY A 5 8.32 -10.71 6.52
N SER A 6 7.20 -9.98 6.45
CA SER A 6 6.09 -10.36 5.57
C SER A 6 6.40 -10.15 4.08
N ILE A 7 7.29 -9.22 3.73
CA ILE A 7 7.68 -8.94 2.34
C ILE A 7 8.60 -10.04 1.82
N GLU A 8 9.59 -10.41 2.62
CA GLU A 8 10.58 -11.44 2.31
C GLU A 8 9.90 -12.78 2.08
N THR A 9 8.94 -13.14 2.95
CA THR A 9 8.17 -14.38 2.82
C THR A 9 7.35 -14.42 1.54
N ILE A 10 6.69 -13.31 1.18
CA ILE A 10 5.91 -13.24 -0.06
C ILE A 10 6.82 -13.25 -1.29
N ALA A 11 7.96 -12.55 -1.26
CA ALA A 11 8.92 -12.55 -2.36
C ALA A 11 9.42 -13.96 -2.67
N GLU A 12 9.75 -14.74 -1.63
CA GLU A 12 10.23 -16.12 -1.78
C GLU A 12 9.18 -17.01 -2.46
N HIS A 13 7.91 -16.91 -2.05
CA HIS A 13 6.83 -17.69 -2.67
C HIS A 13 6.54 -17.29 -4.13
N LEU A 14 6.82 -16.04 -4.51
CA LEU A 14 6.56 -15.55 -5.87
C LEU A 14 7.69 -15.87 -6.85
N LYS A 15 8.94 -16.00 -6.37
CA LYS A 15 10.14 -16.11 -7.21
C LYS A 15 10.04 -17.19 -8.28
N THR A 16 9.71 -18.42 -7.88
CA THR A 16 9.56 -19.56 -8.81
C THR A 16 8.50 -19.29 -9.87
N HIS A 17 7.37 -18.67 -9.50
CA HIS A 17 6.29 -18.38 -10.43
C HIS A 17 6.69 -17.28 -11.42
N ILE A 18 7.36 -16.23 -10.93
CA ILE A 18 7.85 -15.12 -11.77
C ILE A 18 8.79 -15.64 -12.85
N GLU A 19 9.75 -16.49 -12.47
CA GLU A 19 10.71 -17.09 -13.41
C GLU A 19 10.02 -17.99 -14.44
N GLN A 20 9.05 -18.81 -14.00
CA GLN A 20 8.31 -19.72 -14.88
C GLN A 20 7.48 -18.99 -15.93
N VAL A 21 6.83 -17.89 -15.57
CA VAL A 21 5.96 -17.13 -16.50
C VAL A 21 6.67 -15.95 -17.17
N GLY A 22 7.90 -15.64 -16.78
CA GLY A 22 8.65 -14.47 -17.27
C GLY A 22 7.97 -13.14 -16.89
N ALA A 23 7.34 -13.07 -15.72
CA ALA A 23 6.59 -11.88 -15.31
C ALA A 23 7.54 -10.69 -15.05
N THR A 24 7.28 -9.56 -15.71
CA THR A 24 8.01 -8.30 -15.47
C THR A 24 7.27 -7.36 -14.52
N HIS A 25 5.98 -7.63 -14.30
CA HIS A 25 5.09 -6.82 -13.48
C HIS A 25 4.21 -7.71 -12.61
N ILE A 26 3.97 -7.30 -11.37
CA ILE A 26 3.10 -7.99 -10.43
C ILE A 26 2.02 -7.02 -9.95
N ALA A 27 0.77 -7.39 -10.23
CA ALA A 27 -0.41 -6.68 -9.78
C ALA A 27 -0.92 -7.31 -8.48
N PHE A 28 -1.02 -6.52 -7.42
CA PHE A 28 -1.61 -6.94 -6.15
C PHE A 28 -2.99 -6.31 -5.94
N SER A 29 -3.84 -6.98 -5.17
CA SER A 29 -4.88 -6.27 -4.42
C SER A 29 -4.23 -5.22 -3.50
N PRO A 30 -4.98 -4.25 -2.94
CA PRO A 30 -4.43 -3.19 -2.08
C PRO A 30 -3.89 -3.64 -0.70
N ILE A 31 -2.90 -4.54 -0.67
CA ILE A 31 -2.43 -5.27 0.52
C ILE A 31 -0.98 -4.96 0.90
N LEU A 32 -0.28 -4.09 0.15
CA LEU A 32 1.13 -3.75 0.38
C LEU A 32 1.34 -2.97 1.69
N GLY A 33 0.28 -2.70 2.45
CA GLY A 33 0.31 -2.04 3.74
C GLY A 33 -0.57 -0.81 3.76
N VAL A 34 -0.93 -0.38 4.96
CA VAL A 34 -1.70 0.85 5.21
C VAL A 34 -0.76 2.01 5.55
N ARG A 35 0.38 1.73 6.19
CA ARG A 35 1.34 2.76 6.61
C ARG A 35 2.64 2.72 5.81
N ASN A 36 3.17 1.51 5.58
CA ASN A 36 4.49 1.32 4.97
C ASN A 36 4.44 0.98 3.48
N THR A 37 3.36 1.30 2.78
CA THR A 37 3.09 0.87 1.40
C THR A 37 4.26 1.11 0.44
N LEU A 38 4.84 2.32 0.46
CA LEU A 38 5.96 2.65 -0.43
C LEU A 38 7.20 1.82 -0.10
N LYS A 39 7.55 1.70 1.18
CA LYS A 39 8.69 0.89 1.63
C LYS A 39 8.52 -0.58 1.23
N ASN A 40 7.33 -1.12 1.46
CA ASN A 40 7.00 -2.51 1.16
C ASN A 40 7.00 -2.79 -0.33
N LYS A 41 6.43 -1.88 -1.13
CA LYS A 41 6.49 -1.94 -2.59
C LYS A 41 7.94 -2.01 -3.06
N LEU A 42 8.76 -1.02 -2.70
CA LEU A 42 10.15 -0.92 -3.16
C LEU A 42 10.95 -2.16 -2.74
N LYS A 43 10.74 -2.66 -1.52
CA LYS A 43 11.42 -3.87 -1.05
C LYS A 43 11.02 -5.11 -1.85
N LEU A 44 9.75 -5.24 -2.20
CA LEU A 44 9.28 -6.35 -3.03
C LEU A 44 9.81 -6.25 -4.46
N GLU A 45 9.86 -5.05 -5.05
CA GLU A 45 10.48 -4.81 -6.36
C GLU A 45 11.98 -5.19 -6.35
N GLU A 46 12.72 -4.79 -5.32
CA GLU A 46 14.13 -5.15 -5.12
C GLU A 46 14.33 -6.67 -5.06
N LEU A 47 13.52 -7.38 -4.27
CA LEU A 47 13.67 -8.82 -4.05
C LEU A 47 13.24 -9.67 -5.25
N THR A 48 12.30 -9.18 -6.05
CA THR A 48 11.71 -9.94 -7.16
C THR A 48 12.25 -9.54 -8.53
N GLY A 49 12.89 -8.37 -8.66
CA GLY A 49 13.31 -7.82 -9.94
C GLY A 49 12.14 -7.44 -10.86
N THR A 50 10.93 -7.29 -10.30
CA THR A 50 9.72 -6.95 -11.05
C THR A 50 9.19 -5.57 -10.66
N THR A 51 8.35 -4.97 -11.51
CA THR A 51 7.60 -3.77 -11.14
C THR A 51 6.33 -4.17 -10.38
N VAL A 52 6.09 -3.55 -9.22
CA VAL A 52 4.97 -3.87 -8.33
C VAL A 52 3.97 -2.73 -8.29
N PHE A 53 2.69 -3.05 -8.46
CA PHE A 53 1.60 -2.07 -8.33
C PHE A 53 0.35 -2.70 -7.73
N GLU A 54 -0.53 -1.85 -7.20
CA GLU A 54 -1.82 -2.28 -6.66
C GLU A 54 -2.94 -1.94 -7.65
N LEU A 55 -3.87 -2.88 -7.83
CA LEU A 55 -5.12 -2.65 -8.55
C LEU A 55 -6.07 -1.83 -7.69
N LEU A 56 -6.82 -0.93 -8.32
CA LEU A 56 -7.90 -0.21 -7.63
C LEU A 56 -9.04 -1.19 -7.32
N GLY A 57 -9.42 -1.26 -6.04
CA GLY A 57 -10.52 -2.11 -5.58
C GLY A 57 -11.82 -1.33 -5.38
N PHE A 58 -12.93 -2.06 -5.29
CA PHE A 58 -14.21 -1.51 -4.84
C PHE A 58 -14.15 -1.10 -3.34
N PRO A 59 -15.00 -0.16 -2.89
CA PRO A 59 -15.01 0.30 -1.51
C PRO A 59 -15.20 -0.84 -0.48
N PRO A 60 -14.54 -0.78 0.70
CA PRO A 60 -13.66 0.30 1.17
C PRO A 60 -12.29 0.32 0.48
N SER A 61 -11.87 1.50 0.00
CA SER A 61 -10.63 1.67 -0.77
C SER A 61 -9.43 1.91 0.14
N ILE A 62 -8.52 0.93 0.24
CA ILE A 62 -7.24 1.11 0.96
C ILE A 62 -6.38 2.23 0.34
N PRO A 63 -6.22 2.34 -1.00
CA PRO A 63 -5.50 3.46 -1.59
C PRO A 63 -6.14 4.81 -1.24
N GLY A 64 -7.47 4.90 -1.28
CA GLY A 64 -8.22 6.08 -0.86
C GLY A 64 -8.00 6.43 0.62
N LEU A 65 -8.04 5.42 1.50
CA LEU A 65 -7.78 5.60 2.93
C LEU A 65 -6.35 6.12 3.19
N ARG A 66 -5.34 5.62 2.46
CA ARG A 66 -3.96 6.09 2.58
C ARG A 66 -3.81 7.54 2.12
N LEU A 67 -4.47 7.90 1.01
CA LEU A 67 -4.50 9.28 0.54
C LEU A 67 -5.13 10.20 1.58
N GLN A 68 -6.31 9.84 2.10
CA GLN A 68 -7.00 10.60 3.14
C GLN A 68 -6.10 10.82 4.36
N LYS A 69 -5.49 9.75 4.91
CA LYS A 69 -4.58 9.84 6.06
C LYS A 69 -3.37 10.73 5.79
N SER A 70 -2.82 10.68 4.57
CA SER A 70 -1.67 11.50 4.19
C SER A 70 -2.05 12.98 4.16
N LEU A 71 -3.22 13.31 3.60
CA LEU A 71 -3.75 14.68 3.57
C LEU A 71 -4.08 15.18 4.98
N GLU A 72 -4.77 14.40 5.79
CA GLU A 72 -5.06 14.72 7.19
C GLU A 72 -3.77 15.00 7.99
N THR A 73 -2.74 14.17 7.78
CA THR A 73 -1.44 14.35 8.45
C THR A 73 -0.80 15.70 8.08
N ILE A 74 -0.80 16.06 6.79
CA ILE A 74 -0.24 17.34 6.33
C ILE A 74 -1.06 18.51 6.85
N PHE A 75 -2.39 18.40 6.82
CA PHE A 75 -3.30 19.43 7.32
C PHE A 75 -3.09 19.71 8.81
N VAL A 76 -3.03 18.66 9.64
CA VAL A 76 -2.77 18.78 11.08
C VAL A 76 -1.38 19.37 11.36
N LYS A 77 -0.35 18.90 10.65
CA LYS A 77 1.02 19.47 10.75
C LYS A 77 1.08 20.96 10.40
N SER A 78 0.17 21.42 9.55
CA SER A 78 0.05 22.82 9.14
C SER A 78 -0.82 23.66 10.10
N GLY A 79 -1.23 23.11 11.25
CA GLY A 79 -2.05 23.79 12.26
C GLY A 79 -3.56 23.60 12.09
N GLY A 80 -3.99 22.81 11.11
CA GLY A 80 -5.39 22.44 10.92
C GLY A 80 -5.93 21.53 12.04
N LYS A 81 -7.24 21.54 12.27
CA LYS A 81 -7.93 20.67 13.22
C LYS A 81 -8.93 19.79 12.50
N VAL A 82 -8.74 18.47 12.56
CA VAL A 82 -9.67 17.50 11.99
C VAL A 82 -10.76 17.20 13.00
N LEU A 83 -12.02 17.40 12.61
CA LEU A 83 -13.20 17.06 13.40
C LEU A 83 -13.71 15.68 12.96
N GLN A 84 -13.37 14.64 13.72
CA GLN A 84 -13.79 13.27 13.40
C GLN A 84 -15.14 12.95 14.04
N GLY A 85 -16.07 12.37 13.28
CA GLY A 85 -17.38 11.97 13.79
C GLY A 85 -18.28 13.14 14.22
N HIS A 86 -17.95 14.36 13.80
CA HIS A 86 -18.78 15.54 14.07
C HIS A 86 -19.86 15.64 13.00
N GLU A 87 -21.10 15.85 13.42
CA GLU A 87 -22.20 16.16 12.53
C GLU A 87 -22.10 17.63 12.08
N ALA A 88 -22.15 17.86 10.77
CA ALA A 88 -22.22 19.21 10.23
C ALA A 88 -23.68 19.69 10.33
N ILE A 89 -23.94 20.64 11.22
CA ILE A 89 -25.25 21.29 11.36
C ILE A 89 -25.24 22.54 10.49
N SER A 90 -26.16 22.62 9.52
CA SER A 90 -26.38 23.78 8.66
C SER A 90 -27.54 24.64 9.15
#